data_AF-A0A947HJ66-F1
#
_entry.id   AF-A0A947HJ66-F1
#
_cell.length_a   1.000
_cell.length_b   1.000
_cell.length_c   1.000
_cell.angle_alpha   90.00
_cell.angle_beta   90.00
_cell.angle_gamma   90.00
#
_symmetry.space_group_name_H-M   'P 1'
#
loop_
_entity.id
_entity.type
_entity.pdbx_description
1 polymer ?
#
loop_
_entity_poly.entity_id
_entity_poly.type
_entity_poly.pdbx_seq_one_letter_code
_entity_poly.pdbx_strand_id
1 'polypeptide(L)'
;MAEPLLAACVALLLSSSPPAPTAAGVWSPFDPPAKGHVDPCSGVMQVLEAWRPNGIPSKDEVKEVESRLGQAARLCGERFERDRVRVRRRLARALAGEPTKSPRALSPLATPAERITLPSELGDALGAYQRIDPEPFRMGTWLDEPIRATDERPQRVTLSRSYWMKQTPVTQAEWAQVMGTRPSRFTNCGDDCPVEGVSWYDALYFVNELSKRQGLPPCYVLERCAGTPGTGCTSWTDDWYCEGAFRCAEVTFTGLTCTGYRLPTEAEWEYAARGGKNGHLYDGKLELAGVRNAPKLGELAWYSGNSGVEYAGGFDCASWPEREKNAERCGTHSVAARPKAKNPFGLDDMLGNVWQWCHDGYRRYRSVATDPIGRWKTGKRRTKDVVYRSLRGGSWLSVARSVRVAYRGRSEPTSRTALIGLRPARSIIIQKKAVDVDPLTGQPRPPKSRMRLRPRAATMVP
;
A
#
# COMPACT_ATOMS: atom_id res chain seq x y z
N MET A 1 32.60 48.68 10.24
CA MET A 1 34.02 48.44 9.90
C MET A 1 34.12 46.96 9.54
N ALA A 2 33.86 46.63 8.29
CA ALA A 2 34.88 46.49 7.23
C ALA A 2 35.56 45.12 7.30
N GLU A 3 35.06 44.20 6.46
CA GLU A 3 35.88 43.22 5.72
C GLU A 3 36.98 43.98 4.93
N PRO A 4 38.12 43.37 4.48
CA PRO A 4 38.04 42.34 3.42
C PRO A 4 39.28 41.41 3.16
N LEU A 5 39.17 40.62 2.07
CA LEU A 5 40.20 39.99 1.19
C LEU A 5 40.92 38.71 1.70
N LEU A 6 40.90 37.51 1.09
CA LEU A 6 40.79 36.98 -0.30
C LEU A 6 42.15 36.90 -1.08
N ALA A 7 42.44 35.68 -1.58
CA ALA A 7 43.51 35.21 -2.51
C ALA A 7 44.90 34.92 -1.91
N ALA A 8 45.70 33.90 -2.27
CA ALA A 8 45.77 32.96 -3.40
C ALA A 8 46.48 31.65 -2.93
N CYS A 9 46.27 30.46 -3.50
CA CYS A 9 46.95 30.02 -4.72
C CYS A 9 46.19 28.89 -5.44
N VAL A 10 45.87 29.17 -6.70
CA VAL A 10 45.53 28.23 -7.76
C VAL A 10 46.85 27.79 -8.42
N ALA A 11 47.14 26.49 -8.48
CA ALA A 11 47.84 25.83 -9.59
C ALA A 11 48.15 24.36 -9.24
N LEU A 12 47.33 23.44 -9.76
CA LEU A 12 47.73 22.15 -10.36
C LEU A 12 46.46 21.40 -10.77
N LEU A 13 45.88 21.86 -11.88
CA LEU A 13 45.07 21.03 -12.76
C LEU A 13 45.95 20.60 -13.93
N LEU A 14 45.62 19.43 -14.48
CA LEU A 14 46.07 18.80 -15.74
C LEU A 14 46.93 17.53 -15.56
N SER A 15 46.29 16.41 -15.22
CA SER A 15 46.25 15.25 -16.12
C SER A 15 45.35 14.15 -15.54
N SER A 16 44.17 13.97 -16.12
CA SER A 16 43.57 12.66 -16.43
C SER A 16 42.17 12.89 -17.00
N SER A 17 42.04 12.60 -18.29
CA SER A 17 40.79 12.57 -19.04
C SER A 17 39.76 11.62 -18.41
N PRO A 18 38.45 11.86 -18.59
CA PRO A 18 37.41 10.97 -18.07
C PRO A 18 37.41 9.65 -18.86
N PRO A 19 37.22 8.49 -18.21
CA PRO A 19 36.98 7.26 -18.96
C PRO A 19 35.57 7.31 -19.57
N ALA A 20 35.52 7.05 -20.88
CA ALA A 20 34.31 6.77 -21.64
C ALA A 20 33.60 5.50 -21.10
N PRO A 21 32.28 5.33 -21.35
CA PRO A 21 31.48 4.31 -20.68
C PRO A 21 31.86 2.92 -21.18
N THR A 22 32.34 2.05 -20.29
CA THR A 22 32.54 0.63 -20.57
C THR A 22 31.30 -0.18 -20.18
N ALA A 23 31.06 -1.19 -20.99
CA ALA A 23 29.87 -2.03 -21.03
C ALA A 23 29.55 -2.79 -19.73
N ALA A 24 28.28 -3.18 -19.61
CA ALA A 24 27.67 -3.93 -18.51
C ALA A 24 28.57 -4.99 -17.87
N GLY A 25 28.90 -4.78 -16.58
CA GLY A 25 29.63 -5.73 -15.73
C GLY A 25 28.69 -6.55 -14.83
N VAL A 26 28.88 -7.86 -14.83
CA VAL A 26 28.21 -8.87 -14.00
C VAL A 26 28.66 -8.73 -12.53
N TRP A 27 27.72 -8.77 -11.58
CA TRP A 27 27.98 -8.67 -10.14
C TRP A 27 28.48 -10.02 -9.57
N SER A 28 29.62 -10.04 -8.85
CA SER A 28 30.15 -11.22 -8.16
C SER A 28 29.72 -11.22 -6.67
N PRO A 29 29.16 -12.31 -6.12
CA PRO A 29 28.59 -12.33 -4.77
C PRO A 29 29.63 -12.44 -3.63
N PHE A 30 30.91 -12.21 -3.88
CA PHE A 30 32.00 -12.44 -2.91
C PHE A 30 32.85 -11.22 -2.58
N ASP A 31 32.39 -10.01 -2.88
CA ASP A 31 33.09 -8.80 -2.42
C ASP A 31 32.95 -8.64 -0.88
N PRO A 32 34.05 -8.35 -0.15
CA PRO A 32 34.00 -8.18 1.29
C PRO A 32 33.21 -6.91 1.68
N PRO A 33 32.39 -6.96 2.73
CA PRO A 33 31.59 -5.81 3.15
C PRO A 33 32.48 -4.67 3.66
N ALA A 34 32.14 -3.44 3.25
CA ALA A 34 32.78 -2.22 3.70
C ALA A 34 32.72 -2.09 5.25
N LYS A 35 33.84 -1.66 5.85
CA LYS A 35 34.04 -1.58 7.30
C LYS A 35 33.07 -0.62 7.98
N GLY A 36 32.01 -1.17 8.56
CA GLY A 36 31.18 -0.56 9.60
C GLY A 36 30.70 -1.68 10.52
N HIS A 37 30.65 -1.46 11.84
CA HIS A 37 30.40 -2.49 12.85
C HIS A 37 29.10 -3.29 12.60
N VAL A 38 29.23 -4.42 11.91
CA VAL A 38 28.22 -5.47 11.83
C VAL A 38 28.51 -6.44 12.98
N ASP A 39 27.49 -6.74 13.79
CA ASP A 39 27.54 -7.82 14.77
C ASP A 39 28.10 -9.10 14.10
N PRO A 40 29.21 -9.68 14.59
CA PRO A 40 29.86 -10.83 13.98
C PRO A 40 28.93 -12.02 13.77
N CYS A 41 27.94 -12.20 14.66
CA CYS A 41 26.91 -13.23 14.50
C CYS A 41 26.01 -12.93 13.28
N SER A 42 25.56 -11.69 13.14
CA SER A 42 24.72 -11.25 12.03
C SER A 42 25.39 -11.41 10.66
N GLY A 43 26.70 -11.15 10.57
CA GLY A 43 27.47 -11.34 9.33
C GLY A 43 27.56 -12.80 8.88
N VAL A 44 27.90 -13.71 9.80
CA VAL A 44 27.98 -15.15 9.50
C VAL A 44 26.59 -15.73 9.18
N MET A 45 25.55 -15.28 9.88
CA MET A 45 24.16 -15.69 9.64
C MET A 45 23.66 -15.26 8.26
N GLN A 46 23.99 -14.03 7.82
CA GLN A 46 23.60 -13.55 6.49
C GLN A 46 24.19 -14.43 5.37
N VAL A 47 25.44 -14.87 5.51
CA VAL A 47 26.09 -15.77 4.54
C VAL A 47 25.41 -17.14 4.53
N LEU A 48 25.15 -17.74 5.70
CA LEU A 48 24.49 -19.04 5.82
C LEU A 48 23.03 -19.01 5.34
N GLU A 49 22.32 -17.90 5.55
CA GLU A 49 20.94 -17.70 5.08
C GLU A 49 20.85 -17.50 3.57
N ALA A 50 21.85 -16.83 2.97
CA ALA A 50 21.94 -16.58 1.55
C ALA A 50 22.43 -17.80 0.76
N TRP A 51 23.22 -18.69 1.39
CA TRP A 51 23.78 -19.86 0.72
C TRP A 51 22.69 -20.75 0.10
N ARG A 52 22.79 -20.97 -1.21
CA ARG A 52 21.98 -21.91 -1.99
C ARG A 52 22.92 -22.73 -2.86
N PRO A 53 22.96 -24.05 -2.74
CA PRO A 53 23.77 -24.88 -3.61
C PRO A 53 23.18 -24.88 -5.02
N ASN A 54 24.02 -24.64 -6.03
CA ASN A 54 23.66 -24.71 -7.43
C ASN A 54 24.18 -26.04 -8.03
N GLY A 55 23.46 -27.13 -7.75
CA GLY A 55 23.92 -28.49 -8.05
C GLY A 55 24.55 -29.19 -6.83
N ILE A 56 25.24 -30.31 -7.07
CA ILE A 56 25.93 -31.08 -6.03
C ILE A 56 27.17 -30.28 -5.58
N PRO A 57 27.28 -29.87 -4.30
CA PRO A 57 28.40 -29.07 -3.83
C PRO A 57 29.73 -29.82 -3.93
N SER A 58 30.78 -29.11 -4.31
CA SER A 58 32.16 -29.62 -4.27
C SER A 58 32.64 -29.89 -2.84
N LYS A 59 33.68 -30.71 -2.68
CA LYS A 59 34.26 -31.01 -1.35
C LYS A 59 34.72 -29.75 -0.61
N ASP A 60 35.17 -28.73 -1.33
CA ASP A 60 35.64 -27.48 -0.74
C ASP A 60 34.50 -26.57 -0.32
N GLU A 61 33.40 -26.52 -1.09
CA GLU A 61 32.17 -25.82 -0.68
C GLU A 61 31.55 -26.44 0.58
N VAL A 62 31.55 -27.77 0.69
CA VAL A 62 31.07 -28.47 1.90
C VAL A 62 31.91 -28.08 3.12
N LYS A 63 33.24 -28.08 2.99
CA LYS A 63 34.15 -27.68 4.07
C LYS A 63 33.93 -26.22 4.50
N GLU A 64 33.73 -25.32 3.55
CA GLU A 64 33.49 -23.90 3.81
C GLU A 64 32.16 -23.68 4.55
N VAL A 65 31.08 -24.38 4.15
CA VAL A 65 29.78 -24.31 4.82
C VAL A 65 29.87 -24.86 6.25
N GLU A 66 30.51 -26.02 6.46
CA GLU A 66 30.68 -26.59 7.81
C GLU A 66 31.58 -25.70 8.70
N SER A 67 32.63 -25.09 8.15
CA SER A 67 33.47 -24.11 8.86
C SER A 67 32.65 -22.94 9.38
N ARG A 68 31.78 -22.37 8.53
CA ARG A 68 30.89 -21.25 8.88
C ARG A 68 29.78 -21.66 9.86
N LEU A 69 29.24 -22.88 9.75
CA LEU A 69 28.33 -23.42 10.77
C LEU A 69 29.02 -23.52 12.14
N GLY A 70 30.30 -23.91 12.17
CA GLY A 70 31.11 -23.92 13.38
C GLY A 70 31.39 -22.52 13.93
N GLN A 71 31.65 -21.55 13.07
CA GLN A 71 31.82 -20.14 13.47
C GLN A 71 30.51 -19.54 14.03
N ALA A 72 29.37 -19.81 13.38
CA ALA A 72 28.05 -19.36 13.85
C ALA A 72 27.68 -19.97 15.20
N ALA A 73 27.98 -21.25 15.43
CA ALA A 73 27.72 -21.91 16.71
C ALA A 73 28.48 -21.22 17.88
N ARG A 74 29.73 -20.80 17.64
CA ARG A 74 30.54 -20.08 18.64
C ARG A 74 30.05 -18.65 18.89
N LEU A 75 29.62 -17.94 17.84
CA LEU A 75 29.26 -16.52 17.92
C LEU A 75 27.80 -16.27 18.31
N CYS A 76 26.88 -17.19 18.02
CA CYS A 76 25.44 -16.94 18.09
C CYS A 76 24.67 -17.72 19.18
N GLY A 77 25.29 -18.71 19.83
CA GLY A 77 24.67 -19.50 20.90
C GLY A 77 23.29 -20.09 20.53
N GLU A 78 22.31 -19.98 21.44
CA GLU A 78 20.95 -20.53 21.25
C GLU A 78 20.19 -19.94 20.04
N ARG A 79 20.56 -18.73 19.61
CA ARG A 79 19.91 -18.04 18.46
C ARG A 79 20.06 -18.84 17.16
N PHE A 80 21.13 -19.61 17.04
CA PHE A 80 21.49 -20.39 15.86
C PHE A 80 20.84 -21.78 15.80
N GLU A 81 20.41 -22.34 16.94
CA GLU A 81 20.03 -23.76 17.01
C GLU A 81 18.84 -24.12 16.09
N ARG A 82 17.92 -23.17 15.86
CA ARG A 82 16.80 -23.35 14.90
C ARG A 82 17.21 -23.28 13.43
N ASP A 83 18.18 -22.45 13.08
CA ASP A 83 18.63 -22.25 11.70
C ASP A 83 19.73 -23.24 11.29
N ARG A 84 20.51 -23.74 12.26
CA ARG A 84 21.51 -24.81 12.08
C ARG A 84 20.92 -26.06 11.43
N VAL A 85 19.78 -26.51 11.94
CA VAL A 85 19.07 -27.69 11.40
C VAL A 85 18.61 -27.44 9.96
N ARG A 86 18.19 -26.22 9.63
CA ARG A 86 17.72 -25.86 8.28
C ARG A 86 18.85 -25.85 7.26
N VAL A 87 20.02 -25.29 7.61
CA VAL A 87 21.18 -25.26 6.71
C VAL A 87 21.76 -26.66 6.51
N ARG A 88 21.89 -27.47 7.58
CA ARG A 88 22.35 -28.86 7.47
C ARG A 88 21.41 -29.74 6.65
N ARG A 89 20.09 -29.57 6.79
CA ARG A 89 19.12 -30.26 5.91
C ARG A 89 19.27 -29.87 4.45
N ARG A 90 19.58 -28.60 4.14
CA ARG A 90 19.82 -28.17 2.75
C ARG A 90 21.10 -28.76 2.18
N LEU A 91 22.19 -28.76 2.96
CA LEU A 91 23.46 -29.37 2.57
C LEU A 91 23.31 -30.88 2.32
N ALA A 92 22.63 -31.59 3.23
CA ALA A 92 22.36 -33.02 3.09
C ALA A 92 21.54 -33.34 1.82
N ARG A 93 20.48 -32.56 1.53
CA ARG A 93 19.67 -32.73 0.32
C ARG A 93 20.46 -32.46 -0.96
N ALA A 94 21.32 -31.44 -0.95
CA ALA A 94 22.16 -31.11 -2.10
C ALA A 94 23.21 -32.20 -2.37
N LEU A 95 23.80 -32.77 -1.33
CA LEU A 95 24.73 -33.91 -1.44
C LEU A 95 24.02 -35.19 -1.90
N ALA A 96 22.76 -35.39 -1.53
CA ALA A 96 21.93 -36.50 -2.00
C ALA A 96 21.43 -36.33 -3.46
N GLY A 97 21.81 -35.25 -4.15
CA GLY A 97 21.36 -34.97 -5.51
C GLY A 97 19.85 -34.71 -5.61
N GLU A 98 19.16 -34.40 -4.50
CA GLU A 98 17.74 -34.09 -4.52
C GLU A 98 17.51 -32.79 -5.30
N PRO A 99 16.55 -32.74 -6.24
CA PRO A 99 16.29 -31.53 -7.02
C PRO A 99 15.92 -30.38 -6.08
N THR A 100 16.80 -29.38 -6.02
CA THR A 100 16.47 -28.08 -5.45
C THR A 100 15.29 -27.55 -6.27
N LYS A 101 14.20 -27.11 -5.61
CA LYS A 101 13.11 -26.41 -6.30
C LYS A 101 13.67 -25.07 -6.81
N SER A 102 14.31 -25.10 -7.97
CA SER A 102 14.53 -23.95 -8.82
C SER A 102 13.16 -23.37 -9.22
N PRO A 103 13.02 -22.04 -9.40
CA PRO A 103 11.83 -21.48 -10.01
C PRO A 103 11.64 -22.19 -11.35
N ARG A 104 10.47 -22.80 -11.54
CA ARG A 104 10.10 -23.53 -12.74
C ARG A 104 10.41 -22.64 -13.95
N ALA A 105 11.43 -23.03 -14.74
CA ALA A 105 11.62 -22.47 -16.06
C ALA A 105 10.31 -22.70 -16.82
N LEU A 106 9.64 -21.62 -17.20
CA LEU A 106 8.46 -21.68 -18.04
C LEU A 106 8.91 -22.28 -19.38
N SER A 107 8.44 -23.49 -19.70
CA SER A 107 8.49 -24.00 -21.07
C SER A 107 7.81 -22.98 -21.99
N PRO A 108 8.42 -22.62 -23.13
CA PRO A 108 7.81 -21.68 -24.06
C PRO A 108 6.84 -22.46 -24.93
N LEU A 109 5.59 -22.58 -24.50
CA LEU A 109 4.44 -22.95 -25.34
C LEU A 109 3.16 -22.47 -24.63
N ALA A 110 3.15 -21.18 -24.29
CA ALA A 110 1.91 -20.45 -24.18
C ALA A 110 1.79 -19.65 -25.48
N THR A 111 0.85 -20.04 -26.34
CA THR A 111 0.29 -19.12 -27.32
C THR A 111 -0.02 -17.79 -26.61
N PRO A 112 0.26 -16.64 -27.23
CA PRO A 112 0.08 -15.36 -26.56
C PRO A 112 -1.40 -15.26 -26.15
N ALA A 113 -1.65 -15.40 -24.84
CA ALA A 113 -2.93 -15.01 -24.28
C ALA A 113 -3.11 -13.56 -24.70
N GLU A 114 -4.15 -13.31 -25.50
CA GLU A 114 -4.57 -11.99 -25.94
C GLU A 114 -4.57 -11.09 -24.71
N ARG A 115 -3.52 -10.27 -24.58
CA ARG A 115 -3.27 -9.49 -23.37
C ARG A 115 -4.28 -8.36 -23.43
N ILE A 116 -5.43 -8.54 -22.77
CA ILE A 116 -6.46 -7.51 -22.68
C ILE A 116 -5.80 -6.27 -22.08
N THR A 117 -5.56 -5.25 -22.91
CA THR A 117 -5.05 -3.96 -22.47
C THR A 117 -6.19 -3.23 -21.79
N LEU A 118 -6.30 -3.40 -20.47
CA LEU A 118 -7.19 -2.57 -19.65
C LEU A 118 -6.62 -1.15 -19.60
N PRO A 119 -7.49 -0.11 -19.52
CA PRO A 119 -7.03 1.27 -19.47
C PRO A 119 -6.14 1.53 -18.25
N SER A 120 -5.39 2.64 -18.26
CA SER A 120 -4.60 3.10 -17.12
C SER A 120 -5.46 3.85 -16.09
N GLU A 121 -6.57 4.42 -16.55
CA GLU A 121 -7.54 5.16 -15.74
C GLU A 121 -8.94 4.59 -15.97
N LEU A 122 -9.73 4.48 -14.90
CA LEU A 122 -11.15 4.20 -14.99
C LEU A 122 -11.89 5.47 -14.55
N GLY A 123 -12.53 6.16 -15.49
CA GLY A 123 -13.52 7.19 -15.18
C GLY A 123 -14.84 6.52 -14.88
N ASP A 124 -15.36 6.69 -13.68
CA ASP A 124 -16.76 6.42 -13.38
C ASP A 124 -17.50 7.71 -13.03
N ALA A 125 -18.81 7.62 -12.79
CA ALA A 125 -19.64 8.79 -12.50
C ALA A 125 -19.25 9.55 -11.21
N LEU A 126 -18.34 9.01 -10.38
CA LEU A 126 -17.87 9.56 -9.11
C LEU A 126 -16.34 9.76 -9.07
N GLY A 127 -15.72 9.92 -10.25
CA GLY A 127 -14.34 10.38 -10.38
C GLY A 127 -13.36 9.36 -10.97
N ALA A 128 -12.08 9.74 -10.95
CA ALA A 128 -11.01 8.99 -11.57
C ALA A 128 -10.40 7.93 -10.64
N TYR A 129 -10.01 6.80 -11.23
CA TYR A 129 -9.32 5.70 -10.57
C TYR A 129 -8.06 5.32 -11.32
N GLN A 130 -6.95 5.15 -10.59
CA GLN A 130 -5.67 4.74 -11.15
C GLN A 130 -5.48 3.24 -11.05
N ARG A 131 -5.01 2.64 -12.16
CA ARG A 131 -4.62 1.24 -12.21
C ARG A 131 -3.28 1.08 -11.51
N ILE A 132 -3.26 0.17 -10.55
CA ILE A 132 -2.06 -0.22 -9.82
C ILE A 132 -1.71 -1.65 -10.19
N ASP A 133 -0.56 -1.81 -10.83
CA ASP A 133 0.04 -3.11 -11.16
C ASP A 133 1.17 -3.40 -10.16
N PRO A 134 0.92 -4.25 -9.14
CA PRO A 134 1.87 -4.39 -8.07
C PRO A 134 3.02 -5.36 -8.36
N GLU A 135 4.22 -4.97 -7.96
CA GLU A 135 5.38 -5.84 -7.82
C GLU A 135 5.61 -6.20 -6.33
N PRO A 136 6.37 -7.26 -6.02
CA PRO A 136 6.78 -7.54 -4.65
C PRO A 136 7.48 -6.33 -4.02
N PHE A 137 7.02 -5.89 -2.85
CA PHE A 137 7.51 -4.68 -2.21
C PHE A 137 7.82 -4.85 -0.73
N ARG A 138 8.51 -3.85 -0.20
CA ARG A 138 8.84 -3.72 1.22
C ARG A 138 7.75 -2.90 1.91
N MET A 139 6.98 -3.56 2.76
CA MET A 139 5.97 -2.94 3.61
C MET A 139 6.53 -2.68 5.02
N GLY A 140 6.10 -1.61 5.66
CA GLY A 140 6.62 -1.14 6.93
C GLY A 140 7.96 -0.43 6.79
N THR A 141 8.69 -0.37 7.89
CA THR A 141 9.85 0.50 8.05
C THR A 141 11.11 -0.33 8.33
N TRP A 142 12.16 -0.17 7.52
CA TRP A 142 13.43 -0.87 7.73
C TRP A 142 14.31 -0.15 8.77
N LEU A 143 15.29 -0.87 9.33
CA LEU A 143 15.93 -0.62 10.64
C LEU A 143 16.70 0.71 10.82
N ASP A 144 16.69 1.59 9.84
CA ASP A 144 17.47 2.83 9.76
C ASP A 144 16.62 4.12 9.69
N GLU A 145 15.29 4.06 9.80
CA GLU A 145 14.44 5.26 9.92
C GLU A 145 14.36 5.77 11.39
N PRO A 146 14.93 6.95 11.73
CA PRO A 146 15.07 7.41 13.12
C PRO A 146 13.75 7.66 13.89
N ILE A 147 12.63 7.74 13.18
CA ILE A 147 11.30 8.15 13.71
C ILE A 147 10.21 7.09 13.50
N ARG A 148 10.63 5.83 13.36
CA ARG A 148 9.78 4.66 13.15
C ARG A 148 8.90 4.34 14.36
N ALA A 149 7.64 3.96 14.14
CA ALA A 149 6.80 3.35 15.18
C ALA A 149 7.06 1.85 15.36
N THR A 150 6.88 1.34 16.58
CA THR A 150 7.27 -0.02 16.98
C THR A 150 6.54 -1.15 16.24
N ASP A 151 5.35 -0.85 15.70
CA ASP A 151 4.47 -1.77 14.98
C ASP A 151 4.56 -1.65 13.45
N GLU A 152 5.50 -0.88 12.94
CA GLU A 152 5.86 -0.77 11.51
C GLU A 152 6.99 -1.76 11.14
N ARG A 153 6.96 -2.98 11.67
CA ARG A 153 8.05 -3.96 11.41
C ARG A 153 8.16 -4.29 9.93
N PRO A 154 9.36 -4.40 9.36
CA PRO A 154 9.51 -4.64 7.93
C PRO A 154 8.93 -6.00 7.53
N GLN A 155 8.20 -6.02 6.42
CA GLN A 155 7.58 -7.20 5.80
C GLN A 155 7.79 -7.17 4.29
N ARG A 156 8.11 -8.32 3.68
CA ARG A 156 8.05 -8.50 2.22
C ARG A 156 6.64 -8.90 1.83
N VAL A 157 6.03 -8.15 0.91
CA VAL A 157 4.66 -8.38 0.47
C VAL A 157 4.61 -8.63 -1.03
N THR A 158 3.88 -9.66 -1.44
CA THR A 158 3.45 -9.86 -2.82
C THR A 158 1.95 -9.62 -2.89
N LEU A 159 1.50 -8.70 -3.75
CA LEU A 159 0.09 -8.54 -4.11
C LEU A 159 -0.14 -9.33 -5.40
N SER A 160 -1.08 -10.27 -5.41
CA SER A 160 -1.20 -11.25 -6.51
C SER A 160 -1.98 -10.74 -7.73
N ARG A 161 -2.53 -9.54 -7.66
CA ARG A 161 -3.42 -8.98 -8.68
C ARG A 161 -3.26 -7.47 -8.76
N SER A 162 -3.54 -6.95 -9.94
CA SER A 162 -3.75 -5.52 -10.15
C SER A 162 -5.08 -5.08 -9.56
N TYR A 163 -5.19 -3.79 -9.28
CA TYR A 163 -6.42 -3.19 -8.76
C TYR A 163 -6.50 -1.73 -9.17
N TRP A 164 -7.72 -1.23 -9.24
CA TRP A 164 -8.02 0.17 -9.34
C TRP A 164 -8.05 0.79 -7.95
N MET A 165 -7.56 2.02 -7.80
CA MET A 165 -7.69 2.82 -6.59
C MET A 165 -8.14 4.23 -6.95
N LYS A 166 -9.14 4.75 -6.25
CA LYS A 166 -9.65 6.11 -6.50
C LYS A 166 -8.49 7.12 -6.36
N GLN A 167 -8.43 8.11 -7.25
CA GLN A 167 -7.35 9.10 -7.32
C GLN A 167 -7.29 10.02 -6.08
N THR A 168 -8.44 10.33 -5.50
CA THR A 168 -8.62 11.14 -4.28
C THR A 168 -9.34 10.35 -3.19
N PRO A 169 -9.32 10.79 -1.91
CA PRO A 169 -10.32 10.36 -0.95
C PRO A 169 -11.73 10.70 -1.45
N VAL A 170 -12.74 9.98 -0.97
CA VAL A 170 -14.14 10.29 -1.32
C VAL A 170 -14.49 11.68 -0.82
N THR A 171 -15.08 12.50 -1.68
CA THR A 171 -15.47 13.87 -1.31
C THR A 171 -16.84 13.93 -0.63
N GLN A 172 -17.16 15.05 0.00
CA GLN A 172 -18.48 15.28 0.61
C GLN A 172 -19.60 15.22 -0.43
N ALA A 173 -19.39 15.73 -1.65
CA ALA A 173 -20.37 15.64 -2.73
C ALA A 173 -20.57 14.21 -3.24
N GLU A 174 -19.48 13.47 -3.47
CA GLU A 174 -19.55 12.06 -3.89
C GLU A 174 -20.27 11.20 -2.85
N TRP A 175 -19.99 11.44 -1.56
CA TRP A 175 -20.72 10.81 -0.47
C TRP A 175 -22.21 11.11 -0.54
N ALA A 176 -22.58 12.40 -0.63
CA ALA A 176 -23.97 12.83 -0.69
C ALA A 176 -24.70 12.23 -1.90
N GLN A 177 -24.04 12.14 -3.06
CA GLN A 177 -24.62 11.53 -4.26
C GLN A 177 -24.94 10.04 -4.06
N VAL A 178 -24.09 9.29 -3.34
CA VAL A 178 -24.28 7.84 -3.09
C VAL A 178 -25.22 7.57 -1.93
N MET A 179 -25.06 8.30 -0.83
CA MET A 179 -25.66 8.00 0.48
C MET A 179 -26.84 8.91 0.82
N GLY A 180 -27.02 10.03 0.12
CA GLY A 180 -28.06 11.03 0.41
C GLY A 180 -27.85 11.80 1.72
N THR A 181 -26.67 11.69 2.35
CA THR A 181 -26.36 12.27 3.66
C THR A 181 -25.09 13.12 3.58
N ARG A 182 -24.83 13.97 4.59
CA ARG A 182 -23.59 14.75 4.73
C ARG A 182 -23.09 14.66 6.18
N PRO A 183 -22.31 13.62 6.54
CA PRO A 183 -21.92 13.37 7.94
C PRO A 183 -20.72 14.20 8.44
N SER A 184 -20.07 14.93 7.55
CA SER A 184 -18.85 15.69 7.83
C SER A 184 -19.01 16.75 8.93
N ARG A 185 -18.03 16.87 9.82
CA ARG A 185 -17.89 17.97 10.79
C ARG A 185 -17.60 19.29 10.10
N PHE A 186 -16.76 19.28 9.08
CA PHE A 186 -16.33 20.49 8.37
C PHE A 186 -17.27 20.78 7.20
N THR A 187 -18.52 21.10 7.53
CA THR A 187 -19.61 21.34 6.56
C THR A 187 -19.36 22.54 5.65
N ASN A 188 -18.63 23.55 6.13
CA ASN A 188 -18.29 24.75 5.36
C ASN A 188 -16.97 24.62 4.57
N CYS A 189 -16.36 23.44 4.55
CA CYS A 189 -15.14 23.19 3.78
C CYS A 189 -15.40 23.21 2.26
N GLY A 190 -16.59 22.74 1.85
CA GLY A 190 -17.01 22.67 0.46
C GLY A 190 -17.13 21.24 -0.07
N ASP A 191 -17.71 21.12 -1.26
CA ASP A 191 -18.08 19.83 -1.88
C ASP A 191 -16.89 18.93 -2.23
N ASP A 192 -15.75 19.54 -2.54
CA ASP A 192 -14.49 18.86 -2.88
C ASP A 192 -13.68 18.45 -1.66
N CYS A 193 -14.10 18.81 -0.44
CA CYS A 193 -13.43 18.33 0.76
C CYS A 193 -13.68 16.84 0.97
N PRO A 194 -12.74 16.11 1.59
CA PRO A 194 -12.96 14.70 1.90
C PRO A 194 -14.15 14.55 2.84
N VAL A 195 -14.95 13.52 2.63
CA VAL A 195 -15.93 13.10 3.63
C VAL A 195 -15.19 12.58 4.87
N GLU A 196 -15.60 13.08 6.03
CA GLU A 196 -15.16 12.60 7.35
C GLU A 196 -16.39 12.40 8.26
N GLY A 197 -16.18 11.95 9.50
CA GLY A 197 -17.31 11.57 10.36
C GLY A 197 -17.99 10.26 9.95
N VAL A 198 -17.26 9.39 9.25
CA VAL A 198 -17.77 8.10 8.75
C VAL A 198 -17.08 6.93 9.43
N SER A 199 -17.86 5.96 9.89
CA SER A 199 -17.34 4.75 10.51
C SER A 199 -16.83 3.77 9.46
N TRP A 200 -16.17 2.70 9.90
CA TRP A 200 -15.75 1.63 9.00
C TRP A 200 -16.96 0.93 8.37
N TYR A 201 -18.06 0.77 9.12
CA TYR A 201 -19.30 0.18 8.60
C TYR A 201 -19.99 1.08 7.58
N ASP A 202 -20.01 2.39 7.82
CA ASP A 202 -20.52 3.36 6.83
C ASP A 202 -19.72 3.28 5.53
N ALA A 203 -18.39 3.17 5.65
CA ALA A 203 -17.50 3.03 4.50
C ALA A 203 -17.73 1.74 3.70
N LEU A 204 -18.01 0.62 4.38
CA LEU A 204 -18.39 -0.64 3.71
C LEU A 204 -19.73 -0.54 2.98
N TYR A 205 -20.70 0.11 3.61
CA TYR A 205 -22.00 0.33 2.99
C TYR A 205 -21.87 1.21 1.75
N PHE A 206 -21.12 2.31 1.84
CA PHE A 206 -20.84 3.20 0.72
C PHE A 206 -20.26 2.46 -0.49
N VAL A 207 -19.21 1.65 -0.31
CA VAL A 207 -18.59 0.93 -1.45
C VAL A 207 -19.50 -0.17 -2.03
N ASN A 208 -20.39 -0.75 -1.22
CA ASN A 208 -21.42 -1.65 -1.72
C ASN A 208 -22.48 -0.91 -2.57
N GLU A 209 -22.97 0.25 -2.11
CA GLU A 209 -23.90 1.07 -2.88
C GLU A 209 -23.28 1.62 -4.17
N LEU A 210 -22.01 2.01 -4.10
CA LEU A 210 -21.24 2.38 -5.29
C LEU A 210 -21.16 1.22 -6.29
N SER A 211 -20.93 -0.02 -5.81
CA SER A 211 -20.95 -1.21 -6.66
C SER A 211 -22.31 -1.40 -7.35
N LYS A 212 -23.41 -1.33 -6.58
CA LYS A 212 -24.77 -1.52 -7.10
C LYS A 212 -25.12 -0.48 -8.17
N ARG A 213 -24.78 0.79 -7.95
CA ARG A 213 -25.02 1.89 -8.91
C ARG A 213 -24.33 1.68 -10.25
N GLN A 214 -23.24 0.91 -10.27
CA GLN A 214 -22.52 0.56 -11.49
C GLN A 214 -22.83 -0.86 -12.01
N GLY A 215 -23.87 -1.51 -11.47
CA GLY A 215 -24.24 -2.87 -11.86
C GLY A 215 -23.21 -3.94 -11.48
N LEU A 216 -22.39 -3.68 -10.45
CA LEU A 216 -21.36 -4.59 -9.96
C LEU A 216 -21.84 -5.34 -8.70
N PRO A 217 -21.39 -6.59 -8.49
CA PRO A 217 -21.70 -7.31 -7.27
C PRO A 217 -21.01 -6.66 -6.07
N PRO A 218 -21.69 -6.53 -4.91
CA PRO A 218 -21.07 -6.02 -3.69
C PRO A 218 -19.95 -6.94 -3.19
N CYS A 219 -18.91 -6.34 -2.62
CA CYS A 219 -17.78 -7.08 -2.03
C CYS A 219 -18.03 -7.48 -0.57
N TYR A 220 -19.00 -6.84 0.11
CA TYR A 220 -19.32 -7.13 1.50
C TYR A 220 -20.77 -7.57 1.63
N VAL A 221 -21.01 -8.59 2.46
CA VAL A 221 -22.34 -8.91 2.98
C VAL A 221 -22.41 -8.36 4.39
N LEU A 222 -23.37 -7.48 4.64
CA LEU A 222 -23.58 -6.77 5.90
C LEU A 222 -24.86 -7.29 6.54
N GLU A 223 -24.75 -7.91 7.71
CA GLU A 223 -25.85 -8.63 8.35
C GLU A 223 -26.08 -8.15 9.78
N ARG A 224 -27.36 -8.23 10.19
CA ARG A 224 -27.82 -7.82 11.53
C ARG A 224 -27.32 -6.42 11.89
N CYS A 225 -27.59 -5.47 10.99
CA CYS A 225 -27.18 -4.10 11.16
C CYS A 225 -28.18 -3.29 11.98
N ALA A 226 -27.68 -2.27 12.67
CA ALA A 226 -28.45 -1.33 13.47
C ALA A 226 -28.01 0.11 13.19
N GLY A 227 -28.96 1.03 13.22
CA GLY A 227 -28.77 2.43 12.81
C GLY A 227 -28.93 2.63 11.31
N THR A 228 -28.78 3.88 10.87
CA THR A 228 -28.92 4.27 9.46
C THR A 228 -27.56 4.74 8.92
N PRO A 229 -27.03 4.14 7.84
CA PRO A 229 -25.72 4.48 7.27
C PRO A 229 -25.55 5.97 7.00
N GLY A 230 -24.41 6.55 7.37
CA GLY A 230 -24.08 7.95 7.12
C GLY A 230 -24.87 8.97 7.95
N THR A 231 -25.71 8.54 8.89
CA THR A 231 -26.49 9.41 9.79
C THR A 231 -26.10 9.19 11.24
N GLY A 232 -26.37 10.14 12.15
CA GLY A 232 -26.17 9.96 13.59
C GLY A 232 -25.09 10.84 14.22
N CYS A 233 -24.21 11.44 13.42
CA CYS A 233 -23.27 12.48 13.90
C CYS A 233 -23.94 13.85 13.96
N THR A 234 -24.89 14.01 14.88
CA THR A 234 -25.61 15.27 15.10
C THR A 234 -24.99 16.11 16.21
N SER A 235 -24.11 15.52 17.01
CA SER A 235 -23.37 16.20 18.08
C SER A 235 -21.91 15.72 18.08
N TRP A 236 -20.99 16.67 18.23
CA TRP A 236 -19.56 16.41 18.24
C TRP A 236 -19.02 16.63 19.66
N THR A 237 -18.54 15.56 20.30
CA THR A 237 -17.83 15.64 21.56
C THR A 237 -16.36 15.94 21.29
N ASP A 238 -15.79 16.87 22.06
CA ASP A 238 -14.42 17.36 21.89
C ASP A 238 -14.12 17.87 20.46
N ASP A 239 -15.12 18.35 19.72
CA ASP A 239 -14.99 18.87 18.34
C ASP A 239 -14.47 17.88 17.26
N TRP A 240 -14.21 16.61 17.58
CA TRP A 240 -13.71 15.63 16.61
C TRP A 240 -14.31 14.24 16.69
N TYR A 241 -15.14 13.90 17.68
CA TYR A 241 -15.79 12.58 17.81
C TYR A 241 -17.31 12.71 17.83
N CYS A 242 -18.02 11.75 17.26
CA CYS A 242 -19.47 11.67 17.36
C CYS A 242 -19.96 10.24 17.64
N GLU A 243 -21.01 10.14 18.47
CA GLU A 243 -21.68 8.88 18.81
C GLU A 243 -22.73 8.49 17.75
N GLY A 244 -23.33 7.30 17.89
CA GLY A 244 -24.44 6.87 17.02
C GLY A 244 -23.99 6.39 15.64
N ALA A 245 -23.17 5.34 15.59
CA ALA A 245 -22.73 4.74 14.33
C ALA A 245 -23.68 3.62 13.85
N PHE A 246 -23.94 3.63 12.54
CA PHE A 246 -24.37 2.43 11.83
C PHE A 246 -23.36 1.32 12.10
N ARG A 247 -23.85 0.13 12.46
CA ARG A 247 -23.01 -1.01 12.80
C ARG A 247 -23.66 -2.30 12.38
N CYS A 248 -22.86 -3.29 12.00
CA CYS A 248 -23.33 -4.62 11.67
C CYS A 248 -22.70 -5.66 12.59
N ALA A 249 -23.52 -6.56 13.12
CA ALA A 249 -23.03 -7.64 13.97
C ALA A 249 -22.21 -8.67 13.17
N GLU A 250 -22.52 -8.82 11.88
CA GLU A 250 -21.81 -9.69 10.95
C GLU A 250 -21.40 -8.94 9.69
N VAL A 251 -20.15 -9.16 9.29
CA VAL A 251 -19.59 -8.65 8.04
C VAL A 251 -18.81 -9.77 7.38
N THR A 252 -19.27 -10.19 6.21
CA THR A 252 -18.58 -11.17 5.39
C THR A 252 -17.96 -10.44 4.19
N PHE A 253 -16.63 -10.56 4.05
CA PHE A 253 -15.94 -10.09 2.86
C PHE A 253 -15.86 -11.23 1.86
N THR A 254 -16.41 -11.03 0.65
CA THR A 254 -16.42 -12.02 -0.44
C THR A 254 -15.01 -12.42 -0.90
N GLY A 255 -14.01 -11.61 -0.52
CA GLY A 255 -12.61 -11.86 -0.80
C GLY A 255 -12.10 -10.99 -1.93
N LEU A 256 -10.80 -11.07 -2.14
CA LEU A 256 -10.09 -10.15 -3.03
C LEU A 256 -10.36 -10.41 -4.52
N THR A 257 -11.08 -11.48 -4.86
CA THR A 257 -11.57 -11.79 -6.20
C THR A 257 -12.90 -11.10 -6.53
N CYS A 258 -13.53 -10.40 -5.57
CA CYS A 258 -14.74 -9.64 -5.84
C CYS A 258 -14.46 -8.53 -6.87
N THR A 259 -15.41 -8.31 -7.79
CA THR A 259 -15.26 -7.37 -8.91
C THR A 259 -15.90 -6.01 -8.64
N GLY A 260 -16.61 -5.84 -7.52
CA GLY A 260 -17.14 -4.57 -7.05
C GLY A 260 -16.11 -3.69 -6.33
N TYR A 261 -16.58 -2.54 -5.86
CA TYR A 261 -15.80 -1.63 -5.03
C TYR A 261 -15.70 -2.15 -3.60
N ARG A 262 -14.56 -1.84 -2.99
CA ARG A 262 -14.22 -2.23 -1.62
C ARG A 262 -13.26 -1.21 -1.00
N LEU A 263 -12.99 -1.35 0.29
CA LEU A 263 -11.82 -0.68 0.87
C LEU A 263 -10.53 -1.38 0.41
N PRO A 264 -9.43 -0.65 0.22
CA PRO A 264 -8.13 -1.26 0.00
C PRO A 264 -7.72 -2.05 1.23
N THR A 265 -6.97 -3.12 1.01
CA THR A 265 -6.19 -3.70 2.09
C THR A 265 -5.11 -2.72 2.54
N GLU A 266 -4.63 -2.85 3.77
CA GLU A 266 -3.54 -2.01 4.30
C GLU A 266 -2.27 -2.13 3.44
N ALA A 267 -2.03 -3.31 2.86
CA ALA A 267 -0.91 -3.56 1.95
C ALA A 267 -1.09 -2.92 0.57
N GLU A 268 -2.30 -2.99 -0.02
CA GLU A 268 -2.60 -2.25 -1.24
C GLU A 268 -2.46 -0.74 -1.02
N TRP A 269 -2.98 -0.22 0.08
CA TRP A 269 -2.87 1.20 0.40
C TRP A 269 -1.40 1.64 0.51
N GLU A 270 -0.57 0.90 1.25
CA GLU A 270 0.84 1.27 1.41
C GLU A 270 1.63 1.14 0.10
N TYR A 271 1.39 0.09 -0.69
CA TYR A 271 2.00 -0.07 -2.01
C TYR A 271 1.66 1.13 -2.90
N ALA A 272 0.38 1.48 -2.96
CA ALA A 272 -0.11 2.58 -3.76
C ALA A 272 0.48 3.92 -3.29
N ALA A 273 0.52 4.17 -1.98
CA ALA A 273 1.09 5.38 -1.39
C ALA A 273 2.58 5.55 -1.72
N ARG A 274 3.34 4.44 -1.70
CA ARG A 274 4.77 4.42 -2.01
C ARG A 274 5.09 4.83 -3.44
N GLY A 275 4.22 4.53 -4.41
CA GLY A 275 4.46 4.88 -5.82
C GLY A 275 5.80 4.35 -6.36
N GLY A 276 6.21 3.14 -5.95
CA GLY A 276 7.51 2.57 -6.29
C GLY A 276 8.72 3.11 -5.50
N LYS A 277 8.51 3.95 -4.48
CA LYS A 277 9.56 4.53 -3.63
C LYS A 277 9.62 3.85 -2.25
N ASN A 278 10.81 3.82 -1.64
CA ASN A 278 11.08 3.15 -0.36
C ASN A 278 11.40 4.11 0.80
N GLY A 279 10.93 5.37 0.76
CA GLY A 279 11.22 6.39 1.77
C GLY A 279 10.08 6.66 2.77
N HIS A 280 10.33 7.63 3.68
CA HIS A 280 9.33 8.19 4.62
C HIS A 280 8.14 8.80 3.89
N LEU A 281 8.45 9.49 2.80
CA LEU A 281 7.54 10.15 1.88
C LEU A 281 7.68 9.46 0.50
N TYR A 282 6.70 9.65 -0.37
CA TYR A 282 6.83 9.25 -1.78
C TYR A 282 7.65 10.26 -2.62
N ASP A 283 7.94 11.43 -2.04
CA ASP A 283 8.86 12.42 -2.62
C ASP A 283 9.77 13.00 -1.52
N GLY A 284 11.03 12.57 -1.52
CA GLY A 284 12.05 13.03 -0.58
C GLY A 284 12.05 12.35 0.80
N LYS A 285 12.85 12.92 1.71
CA LYS A 285 12.97 12.48 3.11
C LYS A 285 12.10 13.34 4.02
N LEU A 286 11.60 12.73 5.09
CA LEU A 286 10.97 13.50 6.17
C LEU A 286 12.05 14.03 7.11
N GLU A 287 12.20 15.34 7.16
CA GLU A 287 13.06 16.09 8.08
C GLU A 287 12.18 16.94 8.99
N LEU A 288 12.38 16.83 10.30
CA LEU A 288 11.59 17.54 11.29
C LEU A 288 12.35 18.80 11.74
N ALA A 289 11.78 19.97 11.46
CA ALA A 289 12.17 21.24 12.06
C ALA A 289 11.42 21.53 13.38
N GLY A 290 10.42 20.70 13.69
CA GLY A 290 9.64 20.71 14.93
C GLY A 290 8.56 19.63 14.91
N VAL A 291 7.82 19.45 16.01
CA VAL A 291 6.78 18.41 16.11
C VAL A 291 5.71 18.55 15.02
N ARG A 292 5.39 19.78 14.62
CA ARG A 292 4.44 20.12 13.54
C ARG A 292 5.11 20.92 12.42
N ASN A 293 6.43 20.80 12.26
CA ASN A 293 7.14 21.51 11.20
C ASN A 293 8.04 20.52 10.45
N ALA A 294 7.65 20.25 9.20
CA ALA A 294 8.40 19.41 8.28
C ALA A 294 8.24 19.98 6.86
N PRO A 295 9.14 20.87 6.41
CA PRO A 295 8.97 21.64 5.18
C PRO A 295 8.68 20.77 3.95
N LYS A 296 9.39 19.63 3.79
CA LYS A 296 9.16 18.72 2.67
C LYS A 296 7.77 18.05 2.72
N LEU A 297 7.29 17.69 3.91
CA LEU A 297 5.92 17.19 4.09
C LEU A 297 4.90 18.29 3.80
N GLY A 298 5.21 19.54 4.12
CA GLY A 298 4.39 20.71 3.86
C GLY A 298 4.09 20.95 2.38
N GLU A 299 4.90 20.42 1.46
CA GLU A 299 4.63 20.42 0.03
C GLU A 299 3.62 19.34 -0.39
N LEU A 300 3.55 18.24 0.36
CA LEU A 300 2.86 17.00 -0.04
C LEU A 300 1.54 16.77 0.69
N ALA A 301 1.34 17.35 1.87
CA ALA A 301 0.27 16.97 2.76
C ALA A 301 -0.35 18.16 3.50
N TRP A 302 -1.62 18.00 3.85
CA TRP A 302 -2.28 18.79 4.90
C TRP A 302 -2.16 18.08 6.23
N TYR A 303 -1.36 18.63 7.14
CA TYR A 303 -1.11 18.07 8.48
C TYR A 303 -1.14 19.19 9.50
N SER A 304 -1.00 18.87 10.80
CA SER A 304 -1.16 19.87 11.87
C SER A 304 -0.21 21.08 11.78
N GLY A 305 0.86 21.00 10.99
CA GLY A 305 1.76 22.10 10.72
C GLY A 305 1.21 23.18 9.80
N ASN A 306 0.32 22.81 8.87
CA ASN A 306 -0.08 23.66 7.75
C ASN A 306 -1.57 23.57 7.38
N SER A 307 -2.39 22.87 8.17
CA SER A 307 -3.83 22.68 7.92
C SER A 307 -4.72 23.87 8.28
N GLY A 308 -4.16 25.08 8.28
CA GLY A 308 -4.91 26.31 8.56
C GLY A 308 -6.06 26.54 7.57
N VAL A 309 -7.21 26.99 8.04
CA VAL A 309 -8.42 27.23 7.23
C VAL A 309 -9.11 28.53 7.64
N GLU A 310 -9.92 29.10 6.76
CA GLU A 310 -10.68 30.34 6.99
C GLU A 310 -12.20 30.12 7.04
N TYR A 311 -12.70 28.92 6.72
CA TYR A 311 -14.13 28.63 6.77
C TYR A 311 -14.66 28.57 8.20
N ALA A 312 -15.93 28.92 8.37
CA ALA A 312 -16.62 28.84 9.64
C ALA A 312 -16.69 27.38 10.16
N GLY A 313 -16.49 27.20 11.46
CA GLY A 313 -16.55 25.87 12.09
C GLY A 313 -15.26 25.06 12.02
N GLY A 314 -14.13 25.67 11.63
CA GLY A 314 -12.79 25.09 11.80
C GLY A 314 -12.41 24.88 13.27
N PHE A 315 -11.52 23.91 13.52
CA PHE A 315 -11.03 23.56 14.85
C PHE A 315 -10.06 24.62 15.38
N ASP A 316 -10.15 24.99 16.65
CA ASP A 316 -9.22 25.94 17.27
C ASP A 316 -7.81 25.34 17.40
N CYS A 317 -6.87 25.89 16.64
CA CYS A 317 -5.47 25.44 16.63
C CYS A 317 -4.48 26.57 16.88
N ALA A 318 -4.94 27.70 17.45
CA ALA A 318 -4.12 28.88 17.68
C ALA A 318 -2.94 28.59 18.63
N SER A 319 -3.16 27.70 19.60
CA SER A 319 -2.19 27.35 20.65
C SER A 319 -1.19 26.25 20.27
N TRP A 320 -1.28 25.69 19.06
CA TRP A 320 -0.43 24.58 18.67
C TRP A 320 1.02 25.01 18.46
N PRO A 321 2.00 24.40 19.15
CA PRO A 321 3.41 24.79 19.05
C PRO A 321 4.08 24.21 17.80
N GLU A 322 5.20 24.84 17.42
CA GLU A 322 6.16 24.36 16.41
C GLU A 322 5.51 24.08 15.05
N ARG A 323 4.60 24.94 14.61
CA ARG A 323 3.94 24.84 13.30
C ARG A 323 4.83 25.39 12.20
N GLU A 324 4.64 24.86 11.01
CA GLU A 324 5.19 25.44 9.78
C GLU A 324 4.50 26.77 9.43
N LYS A 325 3.17 26.83 9.61
CA LYS A 325 2.36 28.03 9.39
C LYS A 325 1.36 28.22 10.53
N ASN A 326 1.37 29.41 11.14
CA ASN A 326 0.41 29.79 12.16
C ASN A 326 -0.99 29.95 11.53
N ALA A 327 -2.03 29.57 12.28
CA ALA A 327 -3.42 29.79 11.93
C ALA A 327 -4.28 29.71 13.19
N GLU A 328 -5.37 30.47 13.25
CA GLU A 328 -6.34 30.39 14.35
C GLU A 328 -7.22 29.15 14.24
N ARG A 329 -7.59 28.77 13.00
CA ARG A 329 -8.47 27.65 12.71
C ARG A 329 -7.80 26.63 11.81
N CYS A 330 -8.10 25.36 12.02
CA CYS A 330 -7.57 24.24 11.25
C CYS A 330 -8.68 23.26 10.86
N GLY A 331 -8.46 22.50 9.78
CA GLY A 331 -9.40 21.46 9.37
C GLY A 331 -9.00 20.79 8.06
N THR A 332 -9.95 20.10 7.45
CA THR A 332 -9.79 19.48 6.12
C THR A 332 -9.68 20.55 5.03
N HIS A 333 -9.10 20.15 3.89
CA HIS A 333 -8.98 20.96 2.67
C HIS A 333 -9.55 20.19 1.48
N SER A 334 -9.92 20.89 0.40
CA SER A 334 -10.33 20.26 -0.86
C SER A 334 -9.29 19.25 -1.32
N VAL A 335 -9.75 18.10 -1.82
CA VAL A 335 -8.87 17.06 -2.34
C VAL A 335 -8.09 17.58 -3.56
N ALA A 336 -6.88 17.07 -3.77
CA ALA A 336 -5.97 17.47 -4.84
C ALA A 336 -5.63 18.98 -4.87
N ALA A 337 -5.87 19.73 -3.81
CA ALA A 337 -5.55 21.17 -3.73
C ALA A 337 -4.04 21.47 -3.74
N ARG A 338 -3.18 20.45 -3.57
CA ARG A 338 -1.72 20.57 -3.60
C ARG A 338 -1.15 19.90 -4.85
N PRO A 339 -0.67 20.66 -5.85
CA PRO A 339 -0.14 20.08 -7.09
C PRO A 339 1.02 19.11 -6.88
N LYS A 340 1.88 19.37 -5.88
CA LYS A 340 3.01 18.49 -5.52
C LYS A 340 2.61 17.25 -4.71
N ALA A 341 1.37 17.17 -4.22
CA ALA A 341 0.90 16.05 -3.42
C ALA A 341 0.60 14.80 -4.24
N LYS A 342 0.53 14.89 -5.58
CA LYS A 342 0.32 13.73 -6.44
C LYS A 342 1.51 12.79 -6.39
N ASN A 343 1.30 11.55 -5.97
CA ASN A 343 2.37 10.56 -5.92
C ASN A 343 2.69 9.99 -7.32
N PRO A 344 3.77 9.19 -7.49
CA PRO A 344 4.17 8.65 -8.80
C PRO A 344 3.13 7.76 -9.51
N PHE A 345 2.10 7.27 -8.81
CA PHE A 345 0.98 6.54 -9.42
C PHE A 345 -0.21 7.44 -9.74
N GLY A 346 -0.08 8.75 -9.57
CA GLY A 346 -1.11 9.73 -9.88
C GLY A 346 -2.13 9.97 -8.76
N LEU A 347 -1.90 9.43 -7.55
CA LEU A 347 -2.83 9.53 -6.42
C LEU A 347 -2.56 10.78 -5.58
N ASP A 348 -3.60 11.55 -5.29
CA ASP A 348 -3.55 12.75 -4.47
C ASP A 348 -3.92 12.44 -3.02
N ASP A 349 -3.46 13.25 -2.06
CA ASP A 349 -3.80 13.12 -0.62
C ASP A 349 -3.60 11.70 -0.06
N MET A 350 -2.54 11.02 -0.50
CA MET A 350 -2.10 9.77 0.14
C MET A 350 -1.48 10.05 1.52
N LEU A 351 -1.05 11.28 1.78
CA LEU A 351 -0.51 11.74 3.05
C LEU A 351 -1.32 12.94 3.56
N GLY A 352 -1.77 12.89 4.81
CA GLY A 352 -2.52 13.96 5.46
C GLY A 352 -3.97 14.09 4.98
N ASN A 353 -4.54 15.28 5.21
CA ASN A 353 -5.95 15.64 5.03
C ASN A 353 -6.88 14.79 5.91
N VAL A 354 -7.13 13.53 5.55
CA VAL A 354 -7.88 12.57 6.38
C VAL A 354 -7.17 11.22 6.43
N TRP A 355 -7.26 10.56 7.58
CA TRP A 355 -7.00 9.14 7.70
C TRP A 355 -7.94 8.36 6.78
N GLN A 356 -7.46 7.28 6.21
CA GLN A 356 -8.26 6.46 5.29
C GLN A 356 -8.47 5.08 5.89
N TRP A 357 -9.74 4.66 5.98
CA TRP A 357 -10.11 3.31 6.36
C TRP A 357 -9.53 2.27 5.39
N CYS A 358 -8.88 1.24 5.93
CA CYS A 358 -8.56 0.02 5.21
C CYS A 358 -9.53 -1.11 5.58
N HIS A 359 -9.60 -2.13 4.73
CA HIS A 359 -10.37 -3.34 5.02
C HIS A 359 -9.85 -4.09 6.26
N ASP A 360 -8.53 -4.11 6.44
CA ASP A 360 -7.83 -4.92 7.44
C ASP A 360 -8.27 -4.68 8.89
N GLY A 361 -8.38 -5.77 9.66
CA GLY A 361 -8.20 -5.70 11.10
C GLY A 361 -6.75 -5.38 11.46
N TYR A 362 -6.53 -4.55 12.47
CA TYR A 362 -5.18 -4.15 12.88
C TYR A 362 -4.38 -5.37 13.31
N ARG A 363 -3.26 -5.62 12.62
CA ARG A 363 -2.41 -6.81 12.84
C ARG A 363 -0.96 -6.45 13.07
N ARG A 364 -0.22 -7.43 13.58
CA ARG A 364 1.24 -7.44 13.55
C ARG A 364 1.72 -7.92 12.19
N TYR A 365 2.71 -7.25 11.62
CA TYR A 365 3.33 -7.70 10.38
C TYR A 365 4.15 -8.98 10.59
N ARG A 366 4.16 -9.82 9.56
CA ARG A 366 4.98 -11.03 9.40
C ARG A 366 6.21 -10.69 8.58
N SER A 367 7.17 -11.60 8.44
CA SER A 367 8.36 -11.35 7.62
C SER A 367 8.09 -11.41 6.11
N VAL A 368 7.21 -12.31 5.68
CA VAL A 368 6.79 -12.51 4.28
C VAL A 368 5.29 -12.78 4.24
N ALA A 369 4.57 -12.15 3.31
CA ALA A 369 3.15 -12.40 3.10
C ALA A 369 2.73 -12.20 1.64
N THR A 370 1.74 -12.99 1.18
CA THR A 370 1.04 -12.79 -0.09
C THR A 370 -0.38 -12.35 0.23
N ASP A 371 -0.84 -11.25 -0.38
CA ASP A 371 -2.15 -10.63 -0.13
C ASP A 371 -2.54 -10.59 1.36
N PRO A 372 -1.69 -10.00 2.23
CA PRO A 372 -1.96 -10.03 3.66
C PRO A 372 -3.25 -9.27 3.97
N ILE A 373 -4.20 -9.98 4.58
CA ILE A 373 -5.39 -9.39 5.18
C ILE A 373 -5.35 -9.62 6.68
N GLY A 374 -5.50 -8.53 7.45
CA GLY A 374 -5.74 -8.58 8.88
C GLY A 374 -7.06 -9.27 9.21
N ARG A 375 -6.98 -10.46 9.82
CA ARG A 375 -8.16 -11.23 10.20
C ARG A 375 -8.99 -10.50 11.25
N TRP A 376 -10.30 -10.60 11.07
CA TRP A 376 -11.29 -10.38 12.11
C TRP A 376 -11.08 -11.43 13.21
N LYS A 377 -10.83 -11.01 14.45
CA LYS A 377 -10.92 -11.93 15.59
C LYS A 377 -12.20 -11.61 16.36
N THR A 378 -13.32 -12.20 15.96
CA THR A 378 -14.42 -12.48 16.89
C THR A 378 -14.25 -13.91 17.37
N GLY A 379 -13.44 -14.09 18.42
CA GLY A 379 -13.17 -15.40 19.01
C GLY A 379 -13.40 -15.34 20.51
N LYS A 380 -14.37 -16.12 20.98
CA LYS A 380 -14.76 -16.28 22.39
C LYS A 380 -13.54 -16.37 23.34
N ARG A 381 -13.27 -15.33 24.13
CA ARG A 381 -12.99 -15.37 25.58
C ARG A 381 -12.46 -14.03 26.14
N ARG A 382 -13.21 -13.52 27.12
CA ARG A 382 -12.83 -12.70 28.28
C ARG A 382 -12.14 -11.35 27.98
N THR A 383 -12.96 -10.30 28.19
CA THR A 383 -12.72 -8.85 28.07
C THR A 383 -13.01 -8.29 26.68
N LYS A 384 -13.41 -7.02 26.59
CA LYS A 384 -13.92 -6.32 25.41
C LYS A 384 -12.87 -6.32 24.28
N ASP A 385 -12.75 -7.38 23.49
CA ASP A 385 -11.83 -7.44 22.35
C ASP A 385 -12.41 -6.62 21.19
N VAL A 386 -12.25 -5.30 21.26
CA VAL A 386 -12.51 -4.44 20.11
C VAL A 386 -11.51 -4.76 19.01
N VAL A 387 -12.00 -5.26 17.87
CA VAL A 387 -11.18 -5.49 16.68
C VAL A 387 -10.99 -4.14 15.96
N TYR A 388 -9.93 -3.43 16.34
CA TYR A 388 -9.52 -2.21 15.67
C TYR A 388 -9.30 -2.45 14.17
N ARG A 389 -9.66 -1.47 13.35
CA ARG A 389 -9.44 -1.46 11.90
C ARG A 389 -8.24 -0.58 11.57
N SER A 390 -7.46 -0.99 10.57
CA SER A 390 -6.27 -0.24 10.15
C SER A 390 -6.68 1.09 9.49
N LEU A 391 -5.94 2.14 9.82
CA LEU A 391 -6.00 3.46 9.20
C LEU A 391 -4.63 3.81 8.61
N ARG A 392 -4.62 4.54 7.50
CA ARG A 392 -3.37 4.99 6.85
C ARG A 392 -3.45 6.45 6.40
N GLY A 393 -2.28 7.07 6.21
CA GLY A 393 -2.13 8.41 5.62
C GLY A 393 -1.89 9.55 6.61
N GLY A 394 -2.38 9.48 7.85
CA GLY A 394 -2.45 10.67 8.71
C GLY A 394 -3.61 11.58 8.34
N SER A 395 -3.76 12.70 9.04
CA SER A 395 -4.85 13.67 8.84
C SER A 395 -4.36 15.11 9.03
N TRP A 396 -5.24 16.07 8.80
CA TRP A 396 -5.03 17.49 9.08
C TRP A 396 -4.63 17.78 10.55
N LEU A 397 -4.98 16.90 11.49
CA LEU A 397 -4.62 17.00 12.92
C LEU A 397 -3.31 16.26 13.27
N SER A 398 -2.80 15.43 12.36
CA SER A 398 -1.64 14.59 12.65
C SER A 398 -0.34 15.41 12.69
N VAL A 399 0.51 15.11 13.68
CA VAL A 399 1.87 15.65 13.78
C VAL A 399 2.76 15.09 12.67
N ALA A 400 3.81 15.81 12.29
CA ALA A 400 4.60 15.50 11.08
C ALA A 400 5.11 14.05 11.03
N ARG A 401 5.61 13.52 12.16
CA ARG A 401 6.10 12.14 12.26
C ARG A 401 5.06 11.05 11.95
N SER A 402 3.78 11.37 12.12
CA SER A 402 2.64 10.45 11.97
C SER A 402 2.02 10.48 10.56
N VAL A 403 2.59 11.28 9.65
CA VAL A 403 2.15 11.43 8.25
C VAL A 403 3.18 10.80 7.30
N ARG A 404 3.92 9.78 7.77
CA ARG A 404 4.80 8.98 6.92
C ARG A 404 4.01 7.93 6.17
N VAL A 405 4.50 7.55 4.99
CA VAL A 405 3.91 6.49 4.17
C VAL A 405 3.77 5.19 4.96
N ALA A 406 4.75 4.83 5.80
CA ALA A 406 4.70 3.61 6.61
C ALA A 406 3.89 3.73 7.92
N TYR A 407 3.48 4.93 8.33
CA TYR A 407 2.87 5.16 9.65
C TYR A 407 1.46 4.59 9.75
N ARG A 408 1.21 3.82 10.80
CA ARG A 408 -0.01 3.02 10.95
C ARG A 408 -0.91 3.61 12.02
N GLY A 409 -2.14 3.89 11.67
CA GLY A 409 -3.20 4.23 12.60
C GLY A 409 -4.14 3.05 12.82
N ARG A 410 -4.97 3.15 13.85
CA ARG A 410 -6.07 2.22 14.06
C ARG A 410 -7.20 2.89 14.81
N SER A 411 -8.43 2.46 14.56
CA SER A 411 -9.60 2.98 15.26
C SER A 411 -10.68 1.90 15.36
N GLU A 412 -11.61 2.06 16.30
CA GLU A 412 -12.71 1.11 16.43
C GLU A 412 -13.59 1.20 15.18
N PRO A 413 -14.17 0.09 14.70
CA PRO A 413 -14.94 0.10 13.46
C PRO A 413 -16.20 0.98 13.55
N THR A 414 -16.69 1.28 14.75
CA THR A 414 -17.81 2.19 15.02
C THR A 414 -17.39 3.63 15.24
N SER A 415 -16.09 3.92 15.40
CA SER A 415 -15.64 5.29 15.65
C SER A 415 -15.90 6.17 14.44
N ARG A 416 -16.48 7.35 14.69
CA ARG A 416 -16.72 8.39 13.70
C ARG A 416 -16.00 9.64 14.17
N THR A 417 -15.06 10.12 13.38
CA THR A 417 -14.27 11.29 13.75
C THR A 417 -14.06 12.23 12.58
N ALA A 418 -13.80 13.50 12.90
CA ALA A 418 -13.48 14.54 11.93
C ALA A 418 -12.11 14.35 11.24
N LEU A 419 -11.46 13.21 11.49
CA LEU A 419 -10.12 12.89 11.03
C LEU A 419 -10.11 11.75 10.02
N ILE A 420 -11.19 10.97 9.90
CA ILE A 420 -11.21 9.71 9.17
C ILE A 420 -12.24 9.75 8.05
N GLY A 421 -11.76 9.51 6.82
CA GLY A 421 -12.55 9.26 5.62
C GLY A 421 -12.22 7.91 5.00
N LEU A 422 -12.39 7.81 3.68
CA LEU A 422 -12.18 6.58 2.92
C LEU A 422 -11.71 6.84 1.49
N ARG A 423 -11.12 5.79 0.89
CA ARG A 423 -10.75 5.74 -0.52
C ARG A 423 -11.08 4.35 -1.07
N PRO A 424 -11.99 4.22 -2.04
CA PRO A 424 -12.32 2.93 -2.64
C PRO A 424 -11.20 2.36 -3.52
N ALA A 425 -11.19 1.03 -3.58
CA ALA A 425 -10.40 0.24 -4.51
C ALA A 425 -11.29 -0.84 -5.15
N ARG A 426 -10.86 -1.38 -6.29
CA ARG A 426 -11.60 -2.42 -7.03
C ARG A 426 -10.61 -3.40 -7.67
N SER A 427 -10.78 -4.69 -7.43
CA SER A 427 -9.86 -5.70 -7.96
C SER A 427 -9.98 -5.83 -9.48
N ILE A 428 -8.85 -6.00 -10.16
CA ILE A 428 -8.81 -6.36 -11.57
C ILE A 428 -8.61 -7.87 -11.67
N ILE A 429 -9.64 -8.57 -12.09
CA ILE A 429 -9.58 -10.01 -12.33
C ILE A 429 -9.43 -10.22 -13.83
N ILE A 430 -8.22 -10.58 -14.26
CA ILE A 430 -8.02 -11.03 -15.64
C ILE A 430 -8.65 -12.41 -15.75
N GLN A 431 -9.90 -12.46 -16.21
CA GLN A 431 -10.48 -13.71 -16.65
C GLN A 431 -9.67 -14.16 -17.86
N LYS A 432 -8.91 -15.25 -17.73
CA LYS A 432 -8.48 -15.97 -18.92
C LYS A 432 -9.76 -16.39 -19.64
N LYS A 433 -10.02 -15.84 -20.83
CA LYS A 433 -11.04 -16.42 -21.72
C LYS A 433 -10.75 -17.91 -21.77
N ALA A 434 -11.75 -18.73 -21.41
CA ALA A 434 -11.68 -20.14 -21.72
C ALA A 434 -11.51 -20.22 -23.24
N VAL A 435 -10.36 -20.71 -23.69
CA VAL A 435 -10.21 -21.08 -25.10
C VAL A 435 -11.20 -22.20 -25.30
N ASP A 436 -12.18 -22.01 -26.19
CA ASP A 436 -13.12 -23.07 -26.58
C ASP A 436 -12.28 -24.16 -27.27
N VAL A 437 -11.87 -25.15 -26.48
CA VAL A 437 -11.06 -26.27 -26.94
C VAL A 437 -11.99 -27.43 -27.29
N ASP A 438 -11.67 -28.08 -28.41
CA ASP A 438 -12.33 -29.32 -28.79
C ASP A 438 -12.04 -30.40 -27.73
N PRO A 439 -13.07 -31.04 -27.13
CA PRO A 439 -12.89 -32.06 -26.09
C PRO A 439 -12.10 -33.30 -26.55
N LEU A 440 -12.07 -33.58 -27.85
CA LEU A 440 -11.41 -34.76 -28.40
C LEU A 440 -9.95 -34.51 -28.79
N THR A 441 -9.63 -33.28 -29.19
CA THR A 441 -8.29 -32.94 -29.73
C THR A 441 -7.49 -32.00 -28.83
N GLY A 442 -8.13 -31.35 -27.86
CA GLY A 442 -7.51 -30.35 -26.98
C GLY A 442 -7.07 -29.07 -27.70
N GLN A 443 -7.40 -28.92 -28.99
CA GLN A 443 -7.01 -27.78 -29.83
C GLN A 443 -8.07 -26.67 -29.79
N PRO A 444 -7.67 -25.38 -29.92
CA PRO A 444 -8.61 -24.26 -30.01
C PRO A 444 -9.55 -24.41 -31.21
N ARG A 445 -10.87 -24.27 -31.02
CA ARG A 445 -11.82 -24.25 -32.15
C ARG A 445 -11.63 -22.97 -32.97
N PRO A 446 -11.61 -23.07 -34.32
CA PRO A 446 -11.57 -21.88 -35.16
C PRO A 446 -12.82 -21.02 -34.97
N PRO A 447 -12.72 -19.68 -35.11
CA PRO A 447 -13.86 -18.79 -34.96
C PRO A 447 -14.94 -19.15 -35.98
N LYS A 448 -16.19 -19.33 -35.51
CA LYS A 448 -17.34 -19.59 -36.38
C LYS A 448 -17.46 -18.45 -37.39
N SER A 449 -17.13 -18.71 -38.66
CA SER A 449 -17.40 -17.79 -39.74
C SER A 449 -18.91 -17.57 -39.79
N ARG A 450 -19.35 -16.32 -39.66
CA ARG A 450 -20.74 -15.95 -39.92
C ARG A 450 -21.07 -16.41 -41.33
N MET A 451 -21.94 -17.40 -41.47
CA MET A 451 -22.56 -17.80 -42.73
C MET A 451 -23.22 -16.54 -43.30
N ARG A 452 -22.61 -15.94 -44.33
CA ARG A 452 -23.27 -14.91 -45.13
C ARG A 452 -24.42 -15.62 -45.85
N LEU A 453 -25.65 -15.35 -45.42
CA LEU A 453 -26.84 -15.68 -46.19
C LEU A 453 -26.68 -15.02 -47.57
N ARG A 454 -26.57 -15.84 -48.63
CA ARG A 454 -26.64 -15.36 -50.00
C ARG A 454 -28.05 -14.82 -50.25
N PRO A 455 -28.22 -13.64 -50.88
CA PRO A 455 -29.54 -13.18 -51.27
C PRO A 455 -30.12 -14.14 -52.33
N ARG A 456 -31.37 -14.57 -52.12
CA ARG A 456 -32.15 -15.32 -53.12
C ARG A 456 -32.32 -14.45 -54.36
N ALA A 457 -31.96 -14.99 -55.52
CA ALA A 457 -32.27 -14.41 -56.81
C ALA A 457 -33.80 -14.27 -56.93
N ALA A 458 -34.26 -13.07 -57.26
CA ALA A 458 -35.63 -12.82 -57.65
C ALA A 458 -35.86 -13.44 -59.03
N THR A 459 -36.72 -14.46 -59.08
CA THR A 459 -37.30 -14.98 -60.31
C THR A 459 -38.28 -13.92 -60.83
N MET A 460 -37.91 -13.25 -61.93
CA MET A 460 -38.91 -12.68 -62.84
C MET A 460 -39.57 -13.82 -63.61
N VAL A 461 -40.87 -13.66 -63.90
CA VAL A 461 -41.62 -14.05 -65.12
C VAL A 461 -43.12 -14.18 -64.76
N PRO A 462 -44.07 -13.89 -65.67
CA PRO A 462 -43.95 -13.21 -66.98
C PRO A 462 -44.43 -11.75 -66.94
#